data_AF-A0A087S1P2-F1
#
_entry.id   AF-A0A087S1P2-F1
#
_cell.length_a   1.000
_cell.length_b   1.000
_cell.length_c   1.000
_cell.angle_alpha   90.00
_cell.angle_beta   90.00
_cell.angle_gamma   90.00
#
_symmetry.space_group_name_H-M   'P 1'
#
loop_
_entity.id
_entity.type
_entity.pdbx_description
1 polymer ?
#
loop_
_entity_poly.entity_id
_entity_poly.type
_entity_poly.pdbx_seq_one_letter_code
_entity_poly.pdbx_strand_id
1 'polypeptide(L)'
;MSQRSDKIEKDVNASTANRLLVICVDRDNDVGEKAGIVTPVVGRDACIEAAQRLALEDPEDADSNSIFSAIKTYEDLVSKGYQVEVVTIAGVKDRGVQADEKILSETRKVLERFSANGAVIVSDGEDDESVIPVIQNVLFSSKSCDESK
;
A
#
# COMPACT_ATOMS: atom_id res chain seq x y z
N MET A 1 -1.33 17.25 27.34
CA MET A 1 -1.06 17.53 25.92
C MET A 1 0.44 17.45 25.61
N SER A 2 1.31 18.20 26.30
CA SER A 2 2.77 18.24 26.04
C SER A 2 3.50 16.89 26.04
N GLN A 3 3.24 16.01 27.02
CA GLN A 3 4.00 14.75 27.13
C GLN A 3 3.67 13.70 26.05
N ARG A 4 2.56 13.84 25.32
CA ARG A 4 2.13 12.88 24.30
C ARG A 4 2.81 13.17 22.95
N SER A 5 2.94 14.45 22.61
CA SER A 5 3.69 14.92 21.44
C SER A 5 5.18 14.58 21.55
N ASP A 6 5.80 14.82 22.71
CA ASP A 6 7.24 14.56 22.91
C ASP A 6 7.60 13.07 22.79
N LYS A 7 6.67 12.19 23.18
CA LYS A 7 6.84 10.73 23.05
C LYS A 7 6.70 10.28 21.59
N ILE A 8 5.74 10.83 20.86
CA ILE A 8 5.50 10.49 19.44
C ILE A 8 6.68 10.95 18.58
N GLU A 9 7.19 12.16 18.79
CA GLU A 9 8.37 12.65 18.09
C GLU A 9 9.60 11.78 18.37
N LYS A 10 9.76 11.29 19.61
CA LYS A 10 10.82 10.36 19.96
C LYS A 10 10.67 9.00 19.28
N ASP A 11 9.45 8.47 19.20
CA ASP A 11 9.17 7.17 18.56
C ASP A 11 9.37 7.23 17.03
N VAL A 12 8.96 8.34 16.39
CA VAL A 12 9.20 8.58 14.94
C VAL A 12 10.68 8.75 14.66
N ASN A 13 11.41 9.51 15.48
CA ASN A 13 12.86 9.71 15.31
C ASN A 13 13.69 8.47 15.67
N ALA A 14 13.18 7.57 16.52
CA ALA A 14 13.82 6.30 16.84
C ALA A 14 13.55 5.21 15.78
N SER A 15 12.48 5.36 14.99
CA SER A 15 12.16 4.43 13.91
C SER A 15 13.12 4.58 12.73
N THR A 16 13.69 3.47 12.27
CA THR A 16 14.46 3.41 11.02
C THR A 16 13.58 3.55 9.77
N ALA A 17 12.25 3.52 9.92
CA ALA A 17 11.28 3.76 8.87
C ALA A 17 10.43 4.99 9.19
N ASN A 18 10.68 6.09 8.47
CA ASN A 18 9.98 7.38 8.61
C ASN A 18 9.19 7.77 7.35
N ARG A 19 9.41 7.07 6.22
CA ARG A 19 8.65 7.18 4.97
C ARG A 19 7.97 5.86 4.70
N LEU A 20 6.68 5.79 5.00
CA LEU A 20 5.88 4.56 4.95
C LEU A 20 5.01 4.54 3.71
N LEU A 21 4.99 3.41 3.01
CA LEU A 21 4.02 3.14 1.96
C LEU A 21 2.92 2.22 2.52
N VAL A 22 1.69 2.71 2.60
CA VAL A 22 0.53 1.87 2.94
C VAL A 22 0.00 1.27 1.66
N ILE A 23 0.03 -0.06 1.56
CA ILE A 23 -0.30 -0.80 0.33
C ILE A 23 -1.54 -1.64 0.62
N CYS A 24 -2.65 -1.32 -0.03
CA CYS A 24 -3.77 -2.24 -0.21
C CYS A 24 -3.43 -3.14 -1.40
N VAL A 25 -3.54 -4.44 -1.21
CA VAL A 25 -3.34 -5.45 -2.25
C VAL A 25 -4.70 -5.99 -2.66
N ASP A 26 -4.84 -6.35 -3.94
CA ASP A 26 -5.94 -7.10 -4.54
C ASP A 26 -5.32 -8.02 -5.60
N ARG A 27 -5.01 -9.27 -5.25
CA ARG A 27 -4.18 -10.14 -6.09
C ARG A 27 -4.92 -10.61 -7.35
N ASP A 28 -6.23 -10.80 -7.28
CA ASP A 28 -7.05 -11.27 -8.40
C ASP A 28 -7.76 -10.16 -9.17
N ASN A 29 -7.42 -8.91 -8.88
CA ASN A 29 -7.78 -7.74 -9.66
C ASN A 29 -9.29 -7.48 -9.69
N ASP A 30 -10.00 -7.75 -8.60
CA ASP A 30 -11.42 -7.42 -8.46
C ASP A 30 -11.67 -5.91 -8.60
N VAL A 31 -10.74 -5.07 -8.12
CA VAL A 31 -10.72 -3.61 -8.32
C VAL A 31 -10.72 -3.25 -9.81
N GLY A 32 -9.98 -4.00 -10.63
CA GLY A 32 -9.90 -3.79 -12.07
C GLY A 32 -11.06 -4.42 -12.83
N GLU A 33 -11.42 -5.66 -12.52
CA GLU A 33 -12.40 -6.47 -13.23
C GLU A 33 -13.83 -6.01 -12.97
N LYS A 34 -14.17 -5.67 -11.72
CA LYS A 34 -15.53 -5.28 -11.33
C LYS A 34 -15.74 -3.79 -11.50
N ALA A 35 -14.78 -2.98 -11.04
CA ALA A 35 -14.92 -1.53 -11.00
C ALA A 35 -14.23 -0.79 -12.16
N GLY A 36 -13.49 -1.47 -13.05
CA GLY A 36 -12.83 -0.83 -14.19
C GLY A 36 -11.81 0.23 -13.77
N ILE A 37 -11.15 0.02 -12.64
CA ILE A 37 -10.13 0.92 -12.08
C ILE A 37 -8.75 0.45 -12.55
N VAL A 38 -7.91 1.39 -12.99
CA VAL A 38 -6.55 1.10 -13.42
C VAL A 38 -5.60 1.26 -12.24
N THR A 39 -4.86 0.19 -11.93
CA THR A 39 -3.85 0.15 -10.88
C THR A 39 -2.43 0.47 -11.42
N PRO A 40 -1.51 0.98 -10.59
CA PRO A 40 -1.70 1.30 -9.17
C PRO A 40 -2.47 2.62 -8.98
N VAL A 41 -3.38 2.63 -8.01
CA VAL A 41 -4.10 3.83 -7.59
C VAL A 41 -3.33 4.47 -6.46
N VAL A 42 -2.75 5.65 -6.69
CA VAL A 42 -1.85 6.32 -5.73
C VAL A 42 -2.53 7.55 -5.15
N GLY A 43 -2.45 7.70 -3.84
CA GLY A 43 -2.92 8.87 -3.11
C GLY A 43 -4.28 8.68 -2.46
N ARG A 44 -4.49 9.38 -1.34
CA ARG A 44 -5.68 9.25 -0.49
C ARG A 44 -6.99 9.38 -1.25
N ASP A 45 -7.16 10.48 -1.98
CA ASP A 45 -8.44 10.80 -2.62
C ASP A 45 -8.73 9.84 -3.78
N ALA A 46 -7.70 9.45 -4.54
CA ALA A 46 -7.83 8.45 -5.61
C ALA A 46 -8.23 7.07 -5.05
N CYS A 47 -7.66 6.65 -3.92
CA CYS A 47 -8.06 5.43 -3.23
C CYS A 47 -9.50 5.51 -2.70
N ILE A 48 -9.96 6.68 -2.22
CA ILE A 48 -11.36 6.85 -1.79
C ILE A 48 -12.31 6.67 -2.97
N GLU A 49 -12.02 7.31 -4.10
CA GLU A 49 -12.82 7.17 -5.32
C GLU A 49 -12.85 5.72 -5.81
N ALA A 50 -11.70 5.03 -5.77
CA ALA A 50 -11.60 3.62 -6.12
C ALA A 50 -12.46 2.73 -5.22
N ALA A 51 -12.36 2.89 -3.90
CA ALA A 51 -13.13 2.13 -2.93
C ALA A 51 -14.64 2.38 -3.07
N GLN A 52 -15.05 3.64 -3.25
CA GLN A 52 -16.44 4.00 -3.47
C GLN A 52 -16.99 3.38 -4.75
N ARG A 53 -16.23 3.41 -5.84
CA ARG A 53 -16.66 2.82 -7.10
C ARG A 53 -16.79 1.31 -6.99
N LEU A 54 -15.84 0.62 -6.37
CA LEU A 54 -15.94 -0.82 -6.16
C LEU A 54 -17.15 -1.19 -5.28
N ALA A 55 -17.34 -0.51 -4.16
CA ALA A 55 -18.49 -0.74 -3.29
C ALA A 55 -19.85 -0.46 -3.95
N LEU A 56 -19.89 0.40 -4.98
CA LEU A 56 -21.11 0.66 -5.76
C LEU A 56 -21.38 -0.42 -6.80
N GLU A 57 -20.33 -0.99 -7.41
CA GLU A 57 -20.45 -2.05 -8.42
C GLU A 57 -20.67 -3.43 -7.78
N ASP A 58 -19.93 -3.75 -6.72
CA ASP A 58 -20.06 -4.99 -5.94
C ASP A 58 -19.96 -4.70 -4.42
N PRO A 59 -21.10 -4.47 -3.75
CA PRO A 59 -21.12 -4.19 -2.30
C PRO A 59 -20.71 -5.37 -1.41
N GLU A 60 -20.68 -6.60 -1.94
CA GLU A 60 -20.29 -7.80 -1.18
C GLU A 60 -18.77 -8.03 -1.22
N ASP A 61 -18.07 -7.31 -2.09
CA ASP A 61 -16.64 -7.35 -2.29
C ASP A 61 -15.86 -6.77 -1.09
N ALA A 62 -14.89 -7.55 -0.60
CA ALA A 62 -14.10 -7.20 0.58
C ALA A 62 -12.96 -6.22 0.28
N ASP A 63 -12.48 -6.11 -0.96
CA ASP A 63 -11.41 -5.19 -1.36
C ASP A 63 -11.79 -3.75 -1.12
N SER A 64 -13.07 -3.40 -1.31
CA SER A 64 -13.58 -2.06 -1.01
C SER A 64 -13.28 -1.66 0.44
N ASN A 65 -13.49 -2.59 1.38
CA ASN A 65 -13.21 -2.39 2.80
C ASN A 65 -11.71 -2.36 3.09
N SER A 66 -10.92 -3.19 2.40
CA SER A 66 -9.46 -3.17 2.50
C SER A 66 -8.87 -1.84 2.07
N ILE A 67 -9.37 -1.25 0.98
CA ILE A 67 -8.93 0.09 0.53
C ILE A 67 -9.30 1.15 1.59
N PHE A 68 -10.52 1.13 2.14
CA PHE A 68 -10.90 2.03 3.24
C PHE A 68 -10.02 1.85 4.49
N SER A 69 -9.66 0.60 4.82
CA SER A 69 -8.74 0.29 5.92
C SER A 69 -7.33 0.84 5.67
N ALA A 70 -6.84 0.77 4.43
CA ALA A 70 -5.57 1.38 4.03
C ALA A 70 -5.60 2.91 4.14
N ILE A 71 -6.68 3.56 3.71
CA ILE A 71 -6.86 5.02 3.86
C ILE A 71 -6.87 5.43 5.34
N LYS A 72 -7.60 4.69 6.18
CA LYS A 72 -7.61 4.93 7.63
C LYS A 72 -6.22 4.80 8.24
N THR A 73 -5.50 3.75 7.86
CA THR A 73 -4.11 3.51 8.31
C THR A 73 -3.19 4.64 7.88
N TYR A 74 -3.34 5.14 6.66
CA TYR A 74 -2.63 6.30 6.16
C TYR A 74 -2.89 7.55 7.02
N GLU A 75 -4.15 7.88 7.30
CA GLU A 75 -4.52 9.05 8.12
C GLU A 75 -3.96 8.94 9.55
N ASP A 76 -4.05 7.74 10.14
CA ASP A 76 -3.52 7.45 11.46
C ASP A 76 -2.00 7.61 11.53
N LEU A 77 -1.27 7.28 10.46
CA LEU A 77 0.18 7.44 10.41
C LEU A 77 0.59 8.89 10.12
N VAL A 78 -0.12 9.59 9.23
CA VAL A 78 0.10 11.02 8.97
C VAL A 78 -0.13 11.84 10.23
N SER A 79 -1.21 11.55 10.98
CA SER A 79 -1.50 12.24 12.25
C SER A 79 -0.44 12.03 13.35
N LYS A 80 0.36 10.96 13.22
CA LYS A 80 1.51 10.66 14.10
C LYS A 80 2.82 11.30 13.62
N GLY A 81 2.81 12.02 12.49
CA GLY A 81 3.98 12.72 11.95
C GLY A 81 4.87 11.89 11.02
N TYR A 82 4.42 10.71 10.58
CA TYR A 82 5.12 9.97 9.53
C TYR A 82 4.91 10.63 8.17
N GLN A 83 5.90 10.49 7.27
CA GLN A 83 5.67 10.75 5.85
C GLN A 83 5.07 9.50 5.26
N VAL A 84 3.86 9.59 4.73
CA VAL A 84 3.11 8.41 4.29
C VAL A 84 2.57 8.66 2.90
N GLU A 85 2.54 7.61 2.09
CA GLU A 85 1.76 7.53 0.86
C GLU A 85 0.87 6.30 0.93
N VAL A 86 -0.33 6.37 0.35
CA VAL A 86 -1.25 5.23 0.26
C VAL A 86 -1.42 4.81 -1.19
N VAL A 87 -1.48 3.51 -1.42
CA VAL A 87 -1.64 2.95 -2.76
C VAL A 87 -2.51 1.69 -2.73
N THR A 88 -3.33 1.52 -3.75
CA THR A 88 -3.97 0.25 -4.09
C THR A 88 -3.25 -0.37 -5.29
N ILE A 89 -2.76 -1.58 -5.14
CA ILE A 89 -2.04 -2.35 -6.15
C ILE A 89 -2.84 -3.60 -6.43
N ALA A 90 -2.96 -3.98 -7.70
CA ALA A 90 -3.65 -5.20 -8.05
C ALA A 90 -2.80 -6.15 -8.90
N GLY A 91 -3.10 -7.43 -8.82
CA GLY A 91 -2.55 -8.45 -9.71
C GLY A 91 -3.37 -8.58 -10.99
N VAL A 92 -3.62 -9.82 -11.40
CA VAL A 92 -4.43 -10.16 -12.57
C VAL A 92 -5.42 -11.27 -12.19
N LYS A 93 -6.55 -11.33 -12.89
CA LYS A 93 -7.65 -12.28 -12.65
C LYS A 93 -7.21 -13.73 -12.48
N ASP A 94 -6.31 -14.21 -13.32
CA ASP A 94 -5.88 -15.61 -13.33
C ASP A 94 -4.86 -15.94 -12.21
N ARG A 95 -4.52 -14.94 -11.38
CA ARG A 95 -3.59 -15.06 -10.23
C ARG A 95 -2.22 -15.61 -10.67
N GLY A 96 -1.49 -16.20 -9.73
CA GLY A 96 -0.21 -16.85 -9.97
C GLY A 96 0.93 -15.89 -10.26
N VAL A 97 1.94 -16.37 -11.00
CA VAL A 97 3.19 -15.63 -11.22
C VAL A 97 2.94 -14.31 -11.97
N GLN A 98 1.96 -14.27 -12.88
CA GLN A 98 1.61 -13.05 -13.61
C GLN A 98 1.03 -11.97 -12.69
N ALA A 99 0.24 -12.36 -11.69
CA ALA A 99 -0.28 -11.44 -10.69
C ALA A 99 0.87 -10.87 -9.85
N ASP A 100 1.76 -11.74 -9.37
CA ASP A 100 2.93 -11.37 -8.60
C ASP A 100 3.86 -10.42 -9.40
N GLU A 101 4.09 -10.70 -10.69
CA GLU A 101 4.87 -9.85 -11.60
C GLU A 101 4.26 -8.45 -11.80
N LYS A 102 2.93 -8.37 -11.95
CA LYS A 102 2.25 -7.08 -12.07
C LYS A 102 2.36 -6.29 -10.76
N ILE A 103 2.10 -6.94 -9.62
CA ILE A 103 2.22 -6.34 -8.28
C ILE A 103 3.65 -5.81 -8.06
N LEU A 104 4.68 -6.57 -8.43
CA LEU A 104 6.08 -6.12 -8.42
C LEU A 104 6.28 -4.87 -9.26
N SER A 105 5.80 -4.88 -10.51
CA SER A 105 5.98 -3.76 -11.43
C SER A 105 5.30 -2.49 -10.91
N GLU A 106 4.10 -2.61 -10.37
CA GLU A 106 3.34 -1.49 -9.81
C GLU A 106 3.99 -0.94 -8.55
N THR A 107 4.42 -1.81 -7.65
CA THR A 107 5.16 -1.43 -6.44
C THR A 107 6.42 -0.65 -6.79
N ARG A 108 7.19 -1.11 -7.79
CA ARG A 108 8.39 -0.39 -8.28
C ARG A 108 8.07 1.01 -8.80
N LYS A 109 7.05 1.14 -9.65
CA LYS A 109 6.62 2.44 -10.20
C LYS A 109 6.25 3.44 -9.10
N VAL A 110 5.64 2.95 -8.01
CA VAL A 110 5.27 3.79 -6.86
C VAL A 110 6.52 4.20 -6.09
N LEU A 111 7.45 3.27 -5.84
CA LEU A 111 8.69 3.53 -5.11
C LEU A 111 9.65 4.48 -5.85
N GLU A 112 9.61 4.51 -7.18
CA GLU A 112 10.33 5.50 -7.99
C GLU A 112 9.86 6.94 -7.72
N ARG A 113 8.59 7.13 -7.38
CA ARG A 113 8.00 8.45 -7.06
C ARG A 113 8.04 8.75 -5.57
N PHE A 114 7.90 7.72 -4.74
CA PHE A 114 7.88 7.81 -3.29
C PHE A 114 8.87 6.81 -2.69
N SER A 115 10.08 7.28 -2.39
CA SER A 115 11.15 6.45 -1.80
C SER A 115 10.82 6.10 -0.34
N ALA A 116 9.97 5.10 -0.16
CA ALA A 116 9.60 4.54 1.13
C ALA A 116 10.75 3.70 1.70
N ASN A 117 10.89 3.69 3.02
CA ASN A 117 11.85 2.86 3.75
C ASN A 117 11.16 1.86 4.70
N GLY A 118 9.83 1.84 4.70
CA GLY A 118 8.99 0.81 5.29
C GLY A 118 7.64 0.75 4.57
N ALA A 119 6.88 -0.32 4.82
CA ALA A 119 5.54 -0.46 4.29
C ALA A 119 4.59 -1.06 5.32
N VAL A 120 3.31 -0.74 5.17
CA VAL A 120 2.21 -1.37 5.89
C VAL A 120 1.31 -2.01 4.85
N ILE A 121 1.17 -3.33 4.91
CA ILE A 121 0.33 -4.08 3.98
C ILE A 121 -1.06 -4.22 4.58
N VAL A 122 -2.09 -3.97 3.77
CA VAL A 122 -3.50 -4.18 4.07
C VAL A 122 -4.04 -5.16 3.05
N SER A 123 -4.75 -6.16 3.56
CA SER A 123 -5.22 -7.33 2.82
C SER A 123 -6.60 -7.71 3.33
N ASP A 124 -7.45 -8.27 2.47
CA ASP A 124 -8.77 -8.80 2.84
C ASP A 124 -8.71 -10.30 3.24
N GLY A 125 -7.65 -11.01 2.86
CA GLY A 125 -7.55 -12.46 3.04
C GLY A 125 -6.18 -13.08 2.75
N GLU A 126 -6.13 -14.41 2.83
CA GLU A 126 -4.90 -15.21 2.71
C GLU A 126 -4.26 -15.13 1.32
N ASP A 127 -5.07 -15.05 0.25
CA ASP A 127 -4.55 -15.03 -1.11
C ASP A 127 -3.73 -13.75 -1.38
N ASP A 128 -4.23 -12.61 -0.92
CA ASP A 128 -3.55 -11.32 -0.99
C ASP A 128 -2.31 -11.25 -0.09
N GLU A 129 -2.35 -11.87 1.10
CA GLU A 129 -1.18 -11.95 1.97
C GLU A 129 -0.02 -12.74 1.33
N SER A 130 -0.32 -13.64 0.38
CA SER A 130 0.70 -14.46 -0.28
C SER A 130 1.74 -13.64 -1.07
N VAL A 131 1.42 -12.39 -1.45
CA VAL A 131 2.35 -11.50 -2.18
C VAL A 131 3.23 -10.64 -1.27
N ILE A 132 3.08 -10.72 0.05
CA ILE A 132 3.90 -9.98 1.00
C ILE A 132 5.42 -10.22 0.77
N PRO A 133 5.91 -11.47 0.61
CA PRO A 133 7.34 -11.71 0.35
C PRO A 133 7.82 -11.06 -0.94
N VAL A 134 6.94 -10.99 -1.94
CA VAL A 134 7.19 -10.40 -3.26
C VAL A 134 7.37 -8.89 -3.13
N ILE A 135 6.46 -8.21 -2.43
CA ILE A 135 6.51 -6.78 -2.15
C ILE A 135 7.75 -6.43 -1.29
N GLN A 136 8.03 -7.23 -0.25
CA GLN A 136 9.20 -7.03 0.61
C GLN A 136 10.52 -7.08 -0.15
N ASN A 137 10.65 -7.99 -1.13
CA ASN A 137 11.84 -8.08 -1.96
C ASN A 137 12.13 -6.73 -2.65
N VAL A 138 11.11 -6.06 -3.20
CA VAL A 138 11.30 -4.76 -3.87
C VAL A 138 11.67 -3.66 -2.89
N LEU A 139 11.00 -3.60 -1.75
CA LEU A 139 11.24 -2.56 -0.73
C LEU A 139 12.67 -2.60 -0.17
N PHE A 140 13.26 -3.78 -0.07
CA PHE A 140 14.60 -3.96 0.53
C PHE A 140 15.71 -4.20 -0.50
N SER A 141 15.39 -4.55 -1.75
CA SER A 141 16.38 -4.73 -2.82
C SER A 141 16.98 -3.41 -3.31
N SER A 142 16.25 -2.28 -3.21
CA SER A 142 16.78 -0.97 -3.59
C SER A 142 17.88 -0.43 -2.66
N LYS A 143 18.07 -1.02 -1.46
CA LYS A 143 19.09 -0.57 -0.50
C LYS A 143 20.51 -1.06 -0.80
N SER A 144 20.70 -2.06 -1.68
CA SER A 144 22.01 -2.65 -1.92
C SER A 144 22.88 -1.92 -2.96
N CYS A 145 22.39 -0.83 -3.57
CA CYS A 145 23.14 -0.06 -4.57
C CYS A 145 23.71 1.29 -4.08
N ASP A 146 23.43 1.72 -2.85
CA ASP A 146 23.83 3.07 -2.36
C ASP A 146 24.96 3.05 -1.30
N GLU A 147 25.70 1.94 -1.19
CA GLU A 147 26.94 1.85 -0.38
C GLU A 147 28.22 1.90 -1.23
N SER A 148 28.19 2.62 -2.35
CA SER A 148 29.38 2.81 -3.21
C SER A 148 29.47 4.24 -3.72
N LYS A 149 29.73 5.19 -2.82
CA LYS A 149 30.37 6.49 -3.13
C LYS A 149 30.94 7.15 -1.88
#